data_AF-A0A7K6H101-F1
#
_entry.id   AF-A0A7K6H101-F1
#
_cell.length_a   1.000
_cell.length_b   1.000
_cell.length_c   1.000
_cell.angle_alpha   90.00
_cell.angle_beta   90.00
_cell.angle_gamma   90.00
#
_symmetry.space_group_name_H-M   'P 1'
#
loop_
_entity.id
_entity.type
_entity.pdbx_description
1 polymer ?
#
loop_
_entity_poly.entity_id
_entity_poly.type
_entity_poly.pdbx_seq_one_letter_code
_entity_poly.pdbx_strand_id
1 'polypeptide(L)'
;GPTPQVAKGTHVLVPLGGSSPTHWTAEPDGGVAEPLGGVAGADHALWVGLTAPPDAPIGRYRVSVRTRTDAGEFDAPFEPENELVLLFNPWCPEDSVYMEKTSDLNEYVLNESGRIFYGTEDQIVDRSWNYGQ
;
A
#
# COMPACT_ATOMS: atom_id res chain seq x y z
N GLY A 1 3.60 9.64 9.10
CA GLY A 1 3.51 11.09 9.37
C GLY A 1 4.37 11.48 10.58
N PRO A 2 4.50 12.78 10.92
CA PRO A 2 5.42 13.27 11.95
C PRO A 2 5.05 12.85 13.39
N THR A 3 3.77 12.57 13.66
CA THR A 3 3.27 12.18 14.99
C THR A 3 2.32 10.98 14.88
N PRO A 4 2.86 9.75 14.66
CA PRO A 4 2.06 8.56 14.45
C PRO A 4 1.38 8.11 15.76
N GLN A 5 0.10 7.71 15.68
CA GLN A 5 -0.71 7.28 16.83
C GLN A 5 -1.53 6.03 16.50
N VAL A 6 -1.57 5.07 17.42
CA VAL A 6 -2.32 3.81 17.27
C VAL A 6 -3.82 4.08 17.19
N ALA A 7 -4.34 4.93 18.08
CA ALA A 7 -5.75 5.30 18.12
C ALA A 7 -6.24 6.03 16.84
N LYS A 8 -5.32 6.47 15.97
CA LYS A 8 -5.64 7.15 14.72
C LYS A 8 -5.27 6.32 13.48
N GLY A 9 -4.86 5.07 13.64
CA GLY A 9 -4.42 4.23 12.51
C GLY A 9 -3.14 4.69 11.82
N THR A 10 -2.39 5.62 12.41
CA THR A 10 -1.14 6.18 11.82
C THR A 10 0.13 5.61 12.45
N HIS A 11 -0.01 4.82 13.51
CA HIS A 11 1.01 3.92 14.04
C HIS A 11 0.38 2.54 14.12
N VAL A 12 0.91 1.57 13.38
CA VAL A 12 0.33 0.23 13.29
C VAL A 12 1.33 -0.77 13.88
N LEU A 13 0.87 -1.58 14.82
CA LEU A 13 1.61 -2.72 15.37
C LEU A 13 0.89 -3.98 14.94
N VAL A 14 1.52 -4.76 14.05
CA VAL A 14 0.93 -5.98 13.49
C VAL A 14 1.63 -7.19 14.11
N PRO A 15 0.92 -8.03 14.89
CA PRO A 15 1.49 -9.27 15.38
C PRO A 15 1.59 -10.29 14.25
N LEU A 16 2.68 -11.06 14.22
CA LEU A 16 2.82 -12.18 13.29
C LEU A 16 1.82 -13.29 13.64
N GLY A 17 1.03 -13.73 12.65
CA GLY A 17 -0.04 -14.71 12.81
C GLY A 17 -1.33 -14.14 13.41
N GLY A 18 -1.50 -12.83 13.43
CA GLY A 18 -2.70 -12.19 13.99
C GLY A 18 -3.07 -10.87 13.31
N SER A 19 -4.05 -10.19 13.91
CA SER A 19 -4.53 -8.88 13.46
C SER A 19 -4.20 -7.78 14.47
N SER A 20 -3.91 -6.59 13.95
CA SER A 20 -3.78 -5.36 14.73
C SER A 20 -5.16 -4.83 15.12
N PRO A 21 -5.26 -3.91 16.11
CA PRO A 21 -6.50 -3.18 16.40
C PRO A 21 -7.06 -2.38 15.22
N THR A 22 -6.19 -2.08 14.26
CA THR A 22 -6.50 -1.39 13.00
C THR A 22 -6.69 -2.37 11.85
N HIS A 23 -6.95 -3.65 12.13
CA HIS A 23 -7.25 -4.70 11.16
C HIS A 23 -6.16 -5.10 10.15
N TRP A 24 -4.98 -4.48 10.20
CA TRP A 24 -3.80 -4.99 9.49
C TRP A 24 -3.45 -6.40 9.96
N THR A 25 -3.07 -7.28 9.05
CA THR A 25 -2.62 -8.66 9.36
C THR A 25 -1.23 -8.92 8.80
N ALA A 26 -0.48 -9.79 9.48
CA ALA A 26 0.83 -10.26 9.03
C ALA A 26 0.87 -11.77 9.23
N GLU A 27 0.98 -12.54 8.15
CA GLU A 27 0.94 -14.00 8.18
C GLU A 27 2.24 -14.59 7.65
N PRO A 28 2.82 -15.61 8.31
CA PRO A 28 3.94 -16.34 7.76
C PRO A 28 3.54 -16.94 6.41
N ASP A 29 4.26 -16.60 5.35
CA ASP A 29 4.08 -17.22 4.05
C ASP A 29 5.04 -18.42 3.92
N GLY A 30 4.56 -19.51 3.32
CA GLY A 30 5.28 -20.77 3.16
C GLY A 30 6.46 -20.72 2.17
N GLY A 31 6.89 -19.53 1.76
CA GLY A 31 8.04 -19.31 0.89
C GLY A 31 7.81 -19.67 -0.57
N VAL A 32 6.59 -19.46 -1.09
CA VAL A 32 6.28 -19.72 -2.50
C VAL A 32 6.62 -18.57 -3.44
N ALA A 33 6.95 -17.39 -2.91
CA ALA A 33 7.43 -16.25 -3.69
C ALA A 33 8.96 -16.18 -3.66
N GLU A 34 9.59 -16.31 -4.83
CA GLU A 34 11.00 -15.97 -5.00
C GLU A 34 11.23 -14.50 -4.60
N PRO A 35 12.30 -14.18 -3.85
CA PRO A 35 12.64 -12.81 -3.53
C PRO A 35 12.69 -11.94 -4.79
N LEU A 36 12.07 -10.75 -4.73
CA LEU A 36 12.49 -9.64 -5.58
C LEU A 36 13.90 -9.23 -5.15
N GLY A 37 14.91 -9.84 -5.78
CA GLY A 37 16.32 -9.68 -5.42
C GLY A 37 16.77 -10.78 -4.47
N GLY A 38 17.28 -11.88 -5.04
CA GLY A 38 17.73 -13.07 -4.33
C GLY A 38 18.53 -12.75 -3.06
N VAL A 39 17.93 -12.99 -1.90
CA VAL A 39 18.61 -12.81 -0.61
C VAL A 39 19.49 -14.04 -0.40
N ALA A 40 20.79 -13.87 -0.58
CA ALA A 40 21.77 -14.91 -0.29
C ALA A 40 21.79 -15.20 1.23
N GLY A 41 21.36 -16.40 1.63
CA GLY A 41 21.32 -16.84 3.04
C GLY A 41 19.95 -17.33 3.53
N ALA A 42 19.28 -18.18 2.74
CA ALA A 42 17.91 -18.63 2.99
C ALA A 42 17.71 -19.50 4.26
N ASP A 43 18.77 -19.91 4.95
CA ASP A 43 18.68 -20.80 6.12
C ASP A 43 17.98 -20.15 7.34
N HIS A 44 17.90 -18.82 7.37
CA HIS A 44 17.23 -18.03 8.43
C HIS A 44 16.28 -16.95 7.89
N ALA A 45 15.69 -17.17 6.72
CA ALA A 45 14.72 -16.25 6.13
C ALA A 45 13.28 -16.64 6.53
N LEU A 46 12.44 -15.64 6.82
CA LEU A 46 11.01 -15.80 7.05
C LEU A 46 10.25 -14.88 6.09
N TRP A 47 9.35 -15.47 5.30
CA TRP A 47 8.43 -14.72 4.47
C TRP A 47 7.20 -14.33 5.26
N VAL A 48 6.77 -13.08 5.12
CA VAL A 48 5.60 -12.56 5.81
C VAL A 48 4.74 -11.82 4.79
N GLY A 49 3.51 -12.29 4.61
CA GLY A 49 2.48 -11.57 3.89
C GLY A 49 1.86 -10.50 4.78
N LEU A 50 1.98 -9.23 4.39
CA LEU A 50 1.38 -8.10 5.09
C LEU A 50 0.14 -7.63 4.33
N THR A 51 -1.00 -7.56 5.01
CA THR A 51 -2.27 -7.10 4.42
C THR A 51 -2.78 -5.86 5.15
N ALA A 52 -2.98 -4.78 4.38
CA ALA A 52 -3.62 -3.56 4.86
C ALA A 52 -5.15 -3.68 4.75
N PRO A 53 -5.93 -3.12 5.69
CA PRO A 53 -7.37 -3.03 5.53
C PRO A 53 -7.76 -2.00 4.43
N PRO A 54 -8.95 -2.13 3.83
CA PRO A 54 -9.42 -1.23 2.75
C PRO A 54 -9.58 0.24 3.17
N ASP A 55 -9.70 0.52 4.47
CA ASP A 55 -9.85 1.85 5.05
C ASP A 55 -8.56 2.41 5.65
N ALA A 56 -7.41 1.75 5.41
CA ALA A 56 -6.11 2.22 5.87
C ALA A 56 -5.80 3.62 5.32
N PRO A 57 -5.26 4.55 6.13
CA PRO A 57 -4.82 5.84 5.64
C PRO A 57 -3.77 5.68 4.52
N ILE A 58 -3.96 6.35 3.40
CA ILE A 58 -2.97 6.34 2.31
C ILE A 58 -1.72 7.15 2.69
N GLY A 59 -0.58 6.82 2.06
CA GLY A 59 0.66 7.59 2.15
C GLY A 59 1.90 6.74 2.36
N ARG A 60 2.97 7.40 2.81
CA ARG A 60 4.28 6.78 3.05
C ARG A 60 4.36 6.22 4.47
N TYR A 61 4.59 4.92 4.56
CA TYR A 61 4.75 4.16 5.79
C TYR A 61 6.21 3.79 5.99
N ARG A 62 6.66 3.88 7.24
CA ARG A 62 7.95 3.34 7.68
C ARG A 62 7.69 1.96 8.26
N VAL A 63 8.32 0.94 7.68
CA VAL A 63 8.19 -0.44 8.15
C VAL A 63 9.45 -0.81 8.92
N SER A 64 9.26 -1.39 10.10
CA SER A 64 10.34 -1.90 10.96
C SER A 64 9.88 -3.16 11.68
N VAL A 65 10.81 -4.07 11.95
CA VAL A 65 10.52 -5.33 12.65
C VAL A 65 10.88 -5.18 14.12
N ARG A 66 9.95 -5.53 15.00
CA ARG A 66 10.18 -5.67 16.45
C ARG A 66 10.23 -7.15 16.79
N THR A 67 11.29 -7.58 17.46
CA THR A 67 11.41 -8.94 18.00
C THR A 67 11.32 -8.92 19.52
N ARG A 68 10.72 -9.96 20.08
CA ARG A 68 10.62 -10.17 21.53
C ARG A 68 11.12 -11.57 21.87
N THR A 69 12.11 -11.63 22.74
CA THR A 69 12.74 -12.87 23.23
C THR A 69 12.81 -12.84 24.75
N ASP A 70 13.23 -13.96 25.36
CA ASP A 70 13.46 -14.01 26.81
C ASP A 70 14.55 -13.02 27.28
N ALA A 71 15.45 -12.61 26.39
CA ALA A 71 16.49 -11.63 26.66
C ALA A 71 16.00 -10.17 26.55
N GLY A 72 14.79 -9.93 26.03
CA GLY A 72 14.19 -8.61 25.89
C GLY A 72 13.56 -8.34 24.52
N GLU A 73 13.22 -7.07 24.30
CA GLU A 73 12.67 -6.55 23.04
C GLU A 73 13.76 -5.84 22.24
N PHE A 74 13.76 -6.04 20.92
CA PHE A 74 14.65 -5.36 19.99
C PHE A 74 13.84 -4.77 18.84
N ASP A 75 14.07 -3.49 18.57
CA ASP A 75 13.52 -2.76 17.43
C ASP A 75 14.58 -2.63 16.35
N ALA A 76 14.34 -3.25 15.20
CA ALA A 76 15.19 -3.06 14.04
C ALA A 76 15.13 -1.58 13.61
N PRO A 77 16.28 -0.95 13.33
CA PRO A 77 16.30 0.42 12.84
C PRO A 77 15.56 0.51 11.50
N PHE A 78 14.89 1.64 11.28
CA PHE A 78 14.25 1.89 9.99
C PHE A 78 15.32 2.14 8.91
N GLU A 79 15.18 1.41 7.80
CA GLU A 79 15.97 1.62 6.59
C GLU A 79 15.10 2.33 5.53
N PRO A 80 15.58 3.43 4.92
CA PRO A 80 14.81 4.17 3.92
C PRO A 80 14.37 3.33 2.71
N GLU A 81 15.08 2.25 2.41
CA GLU A 81 14.77 1.30 1.34
C GLU A 81 13.51 0.47 1.63
N ASN A 82 13.13 0.35 2.91
CA ASN A 82 11.95 -0.36 3.38
C ASN A 82 10.73 0.56 3.53
N GLU A 83 10.75 1.73 2.88
CA GLU A 83 9.59 2.61 2.84
C GLU A 83 8.50 2.02 1.94
N LEU A 84 7.28 1.95 2.47
CA LEU A 84 6.12 1.46 1.74
C LEU A 84 5.21 2.63 1.37
N VAL A 85 4.78 2.69 0.12
CA VAL A 85 3.74 3.63 -0.32
C VAL A 85 2.42 2.88 -0.42
N LEU A 86 1.46 3.24 0.43
CA LEU A 86 0.10 2.75 0.37
C LEU A 86 -0.78 3.76 -0.37
N LEU A 87 -1.52 3.29 -1.37
CA LEU A 87 -2.45 4.09 -2.18
C LEU A 87 -3.87 3.56 -2.02
N PHE A 88 -4.83 4.31 -2.54
CA PHE A 88 -6.19 3.82 -2.72
C PHE A 88 -6.20 2.58 -3.63
N ASN A 89 -7.12 1.66 -3.40
CA ASN A 89 -7.22 0.41 -4.15
C ASN A 89 -8.58 0.29 -4.86
N PRO A 90 -8.74 0.85 -6.07
CA PRO A 90 -10.00 0.79 -6.80
C PRO A 90 -10.32 -0.61 -7.36
N TRP A 91 -9.44 -1.60 -7.19
CA TRP A 91 -9.69 -3.01 -7.49
C TRP A 91 -10.30 -3.79 -6.31
N CYS A 92 -10.28 -3.24 -5.09
CA CYS A 92 -10.81 -3.89 -3.91
C CYS A 92 -12.30 -3.52 -3.71
N PRO A 93 -13.24 -4.48 -3.72
CA PRO A 93 -14.67 -4.19 -3.53
C PRO A 93 -15.03 -3.55 -2.19
N GLU A 94 -14.16 -3.69 -1.19
CA GLU A 94 -14.35 -3.14 0.15
C GLU A 94 -13.73 -1.74 0.29
N ASP A 95 -12.94 -1.27 -0.69
CA ASP A 95 -12.41 0.09 -0.70
C ASP A 95 -13.49 1.06 -1.19
N SER A 96 -13.56 2.21 -0.52
CA SER A 96 -14.42 3.33 -0.88
C SER A 96 -14.31 3.81 -2.33
N VAL A 97 -13.17 3.58 -3.00
CA VAL A 97 -12.92 3.99 -4.39
C VAL A 97 -13.11 2.84 -5.40
N TYR A 98 -13.70 1.73 -5.01
CA TYR A 98 -13.91 0.58 -5.88
C TYR A 98 -14.62 0.94 -7.19
N MET A 99 -14.11 0.40 -8.30
CA MET A 99 -14.78 0.45 -9.59
C MET A 99 -14.99 -0.97 -10.14
N GLU A 100 -16.25 -1.34 -10.39
CA GLU A 100 -16.61 -2.68 -10.85
C GLU A 100 -16.08 -3.02 -12.24
N LYS A 101 -16.01 -2.02 -13.13
CA LYS A 101 -15.63 -2.23 -14.54
C LYS A 101 -14.16 -1.99 -14.75
N THR A 102 -13.47 -3.00 -15.30
CA THR A 102 -12.06 -2.89 -15.70
C THR A 102 -11.83 -1.78 -16.76
N SER A 103 -12.81 -1.50 -17.62
CA SER A 103 -12.71 -0.39 -18.59
C SER A 103 -12.60 0.97 -17.91
N ASP A 104 -13.31 1.15 -16.81
CA ASP A 104 -13.39 2.43 -16.11
C ASP A 104 -12.11 2.65 -15.30
N LEU A 105 -11.53 1.57 -14.74
CA LEU A 105 -10.20 1.59 -14.14
C LEU A 105 -9.12 2.00 -15.15
N ASN A 106 -9.19 1.47 -16.37
CA ASN A 106 -8.23 1.82 -17.42
C ASN A 106 -8.30 3.30 -17.79
N GLU A 107 -9.50 3.90 -17.83
CA GLU A 107 -9.69 5.30 -18.23
C GLU A 107 -9.49 6.29 -17.09
N TYR A 108 -9.99 6.02 -15.89
CA TYR A 108 -10.01 6.99 -14.79
C TYR A 108 -8.84 6.87 -13.83
N VAL A 109 -8.11 5.74 -13.86
CA VAL A 109 -6.98 5.49 -12.94
C VAL A 109 -5.68 5.34 -13.72
N LEU A 110 -5.65 4.46 -14.73
CA LEU A 110 -4.40 4.10 -15.43
C LEU A 110 -4.08 4.99 -16.63
N ASN A 111 -5.06 5.69 -17.20
CA ASN A 111 -4.83 6.55 -18.35
C ASN A 111 -4.13 7.85 -17.90
N GLU A 112 -2.93 8.08 -18.43
CA GLU A 112 -2.12 9.27 -18.13
C GLU A 112 -2.37 10.43 -19.09
N SER A 113 -3.28 10.26 -20.05
CA SER A 113 -3.58 11.24 -21.08
C SER A 113 -5.08 11.43 -21.25
N GLY A 114 -5.51 12.68 -21.39
CA GLY A 114 -6.92 13.01 -21.51
C GLY A 114 -7.21 14.06 -22.56
N ARG A 115 -8.49 14.41 -22.64
CA ARG A 115 -8.98 15.53 -23.45
C ARG A 115 -9.81 16.46 -22.57
N ILE A 116 -9.55 17.75 -22.69
CA ILE A 116 -10.32 18.81 -22.05
C ILE A 116 -11.14 19.49 -23.14
N PHE A 117 -12.46 19.45 -22.99
CA PHE A 117 -13.40 20.13 -23.89
C PHE A 117 -13.63 21.57 -23.43
N TYR A 118 -13.68 22.51 -24.38
CA TYR A 118 -13.89 23.94 -24.16
C TYR A 118 -14.56 24.58 -25.39
N GLY A 119 -14.86 25.87 -25.31
CA GLY A 119 -15.55 26.61 -26.36
C GLY A 119 -16.98 26.97 -25.97
N THR A 120 -17.90 26.91 -26.92
CA THR A 120 -19.34 27.14 -26.69
C THR A 120 -20.13 25.88 -26.96
N GLU A 121 -21.41 25.86 -26.59
CA GLU A 121 -22.33 24.75 -26.93
C GLU A 121 -22.39 24.51 -28.45
N ASP A 122 -22.38 25.59 -29.25
CA ASP A 122 -22.39 25.52 -30.72
C ASP A 122 -21.01 25.23 -31.35
N GLN A 123 -19.92 25.34 -30.57
CA GLN A 123 -18.55 25.15 -31.06
C GLN A 123 -17.68 24.50 -29.99
N ILE A 124 -17.82 23.17 -29.88
CA ILE A 124 -17.00 22.35 -28.99
C ILE A 124 -15.62 22.14 -29.62
N VAL A 125 -14.59 22.51 -28.87
CA VAL A 125 -13.18 22.30 -29.20
C VAL A 125 -12.55 21.46 -28.10
N ASP A 126 -11.54 20.65 -28.44
CA ASP A 126 -10.81 19.85 -27.47
C ASP A 126 -9.32 20.19 -27.46
N ARG A 127 -8.67 19.85 -26.34
CA ARG A 127 -7.22 19.90 -26.18
C ARG A 127 -6.75 18.63 -25.49
N SER A 128 -5.74 17.99 -26.04
CA SER A 128 -5.04 16.89 -25.37
C SER A 128 -4.30 17.39 -24.13
N TRP A 129 -4.39 16.64 -23.04
CA TRP A 129 -3.73 16.95 -21.78
C TRP A 129 -2.94 15.74 -21.29
N ASN A 130 -1.70 15.95 -20.87
CA ASN A 130 -0.91 14.93 -20.19
C ASN A 130 -1.09 15.12 -18.69
N TYR A 131 -1.71 14.14 -18.02
CA TYR A 131 -1.92 14.17 -16.57
C TYR A 131 -0.60 13.97 -15.83
N GLY A 132 0.21 13.00 -16.26
CA GLY A 132 1.53 12.71 -15.69
C GLY A 132 1.50 12.41 -14.19
N GLN A 133 0.54 11.57 -13.77
CA GLN A 133 0.35 11.15 -12.38
C GLN A 133 1.56 10.45 -11.76
#